data_AF-A0A832AZ83-F1
#
_entry.id   AF-A0A832AZ83-F1
#
_cell.length_a   1.000
_cell.length_b   1.000
_cell.length_c   1.000
_cell.angle_alpha   90.00
_cell.angle_beta   90.00
_cell.angle_gamma   90.00
#
_symmetry.space_group_name_H-M   'P 1'
#
loop_
_entity.id
_entity.type
_entity.pdbx_description
1 polymer ?
#
loop_
_entity_poly.entity_id
_entity_poly.type
_entity_poly.pdbx_seq_one_letter_code
_entity_poly.pdbx_strand_id
1 'polypeptide(L)' 'RYIDIAIKISQRTRVKIPKNIKYFICRSCHSLLYPGITSRIRISPRRSPHIIVTCMICGRIKRYPISKKK' A
#
# COMPACT_ATOMS: atom_id res chain seq x y z
N ARG A 1 15.54 3.42 1.49
CA ARG A 1 16.68 3.05 0.60
C ARG A 1 16.26 2.13 -0.56
N TYR A 2 15.90 0.87 -0.34
CA TYR A 2 15.53 -0.05 -1.44
C TYR A 2 14.28 0.36 -2.22
N ILE A 3 13.23 0.77 -1.50
CA ILE A 3 11.97 1.20 -2.13
C ILE A 3 12.19 2.47 -2.96
N ASP A 4 13.00 3.41 -2.48
CA ASP A 4 13.33 4.63 -3.22
C ASP A 4 14.07 4.32 -4.53
N ILE A 5 14.99 3.36 -4.50
CA ILE A 5 15.69 2.88 -5.69
C ILE A 5 14.68 2.25 -6.67
N ALA A 6 13.78 1.38 -6.18
CA ALA A 6 12.76 0.75 -7.01
C ALA A 6 11.82 1.78 -7.67
N ILE A 7 11.46 2.84 -6.94
CA ILE A 7 10.65 3.95 -7.48
C ILE A 7 11.42 4.74 -8.53
N LYS A 8 12.71 5.06 -8.28
CA LYS A 8 13.56 5.75 -9.26
C LYS A 8 13.72 4.94 -10.55
N ILE A 9 13.93 3.62 -10.44
CA ILE A 9 13.99 2.71 -11.60
C ILE A 9 12.66 2.72 -12.35
N SER A 10 11.54 2.56 -11.64
CA SER A 10 10.18 2.58 -12.22
C SER A 10 9.87 3.88 -12.96
N GLN A 11 10.27 5.03 -12.40
CA GLN A 11 10.11 6.33 -13.04
C GLN A 11 10.97 6.46 -14.29
N ARG A 12 12.25 6.04 -14.22
CA ARG A 12 13.20 6.12 -15.34
C ARG A 12 12.80 5.22 -16.51
N THR A 13 12.34 3.99 -16.23
CA THR A 13 11.93 3.02 -17.26
C THR A 13 10.48 3.17 -17.69
N ARG A 14 9.69 4.04 -17.03
CA ARG A 14 8.23 4.17 -17.20
C ARG A 14 7.46 2.85 -17.00
N VAL A 15 8.06 1.87 -16.32
CA VAL A 15 7.41 0.60 -15.99
C VAL A 15 6.67 0.70 -14.66
N LYS A 16 5.41 0.25 -14.62
CA LYS A 16 4.62 0.23 -13.38
C LYS A 16 5.17 -0.83 -12.43
N ILE A 17 5.38 -0.46 -11.16
CA ILE A 17 5.65 -1.42 -10.10
C ILE A 17 4.51 -2.46 -10.04
N PRO A 18 4.83 -3.77 -9.95
CA PRO A 18 3.83 -4.83 -9.83
C PRO A 18 2.84 -4.55 -8.70
N LYS A 19 1.54 -4.83 -8.94
CA LYS A 19 0.47 -4.54 -7.97
C LYS A 19 0.75 -5.17 -6.61
N ASN A 20 1.25 -6.41 -6.59
CA ASN A 20 1.57 -7.18 -5.39
C ASN A 20 2.48 -6.38 -4.44
N ILE A 21 3.55 -5.79 -4.98
CA ILE A 21 4.53 -5.01 -4.21
C ILE A 21 3.98 -3.63 -3.85
N LYS A 22 3.19 -3.02 -4.75
CA LYS A 22 2.62 -1.68 -4.56
C LYS A 22 1.66 -1.57 -3.36
N TYR A 23 1.03 -2.67 -2.95
CA TYR A 23 0.23 -2.72 -1.73
C TYR A 23 1.09 -2.50 -0.48
N PHE A 24 2.27 -3.12 -0.44
CA PHE A 24 3.19 -3.10 0.69
C PHE A 24 4.10 -1.88 0.75
N ILE A 25 3.94 -0.87 -0.11
CA ILE A 25 4.78 0.33 -0.10
C ILE A 25 3.95 1.54 0.31
N CYS A 26 4.37 2.29 1.33
CA CYS A 26 3.73 3.56 1.64
C CYS A 26 4.06 4.63 0.58
N ARG A 27 3.07 5.39 0.13
CA ARG A 27 3.23 6.44 -0.90
C ARG A 27 3.80 7.77 -0.39
N SER A 28 3.85 7.97 0.93
CA SER A 28 4.36 9.20 1.54
C SER A 28 5.78 8.99 2.05
N CYS A 29 5.98 8.05 2.98
CA CYS A 29 7.28 7.80 3.61
C CYS A 29 8.13 6.76 2.88
N HIS A 30 7.64 6.15 1.79
CA HIS A 30 8.33 5.08 1.05
C HIS A 30 8.81 3.91 1.91
N SER A 31 8.19 3.72 3.08
CA SER A 31 8.49 2.60 3.97
C SER A 31 7.76 1.33 3.51
N LEU A 32 8.33 0.19 3.86
CA LEU A 32 7.66 -1.10 3.72
C LEU A 32 6.54 -1.21 4.77
N LEU A 33 5.34 -1.54 4.31
CA LEU A 33 4.17 -1.82 5.12
C LEU A 33 4.18 -3.31 5.43
N TYR A 34 4.66 -3.67 6.60
CA TYR A 34 4.60 -5.02 7.13
C TYR A 34 3.44 -5.10 8.12
N PRO A 35 2.48 -6.02 7.94
CA PRO A 35 1.33 -6.13 8.84
C PRO A 35 1.79 -6.45 10.26
N GLY A 36 1.28 -5.72 11.24
CA GLY A 36 1.59 -5.94 12.66
C GLY A 36 2.77 -5.12 13.19
N ILE A 37 3.76 -4.79 12.36
CA ILE A 37 4.95 -4.02 12.78
C ILE A 37 4.82 -2.55 12.35
N THR A 38 4.76 -2.29 11.04
CA THR A 38 4.77 -0.92 10.47
C THR A 38 3.43 -0.52 9.87
N SER A 39 2.48 -1.46 9.79
CA SER A 39 1.16 -1.21 9.24
C SER A 39 0.04 -1.89 10.04
N ARG A 40 -1.09 -1.21 10.12
CA ARG A 40 -2.33 -1.70 10.72
C ARG A 40 -3.33 -1.94 9.61
N ILE A 41 -3.74 -3.20 9.44
CA ILE A 41 -4.73 -3.62 8.44
C ILE A 41 -6.06 -3.86 9.14
N ARG A 42 -7.14 -3.28 8.63
CA ARG A 42 -8.51 -3.50 9.11
C ARG A 42 -9.43 -3.81 7.93
N ILE A 43 -10.36 -4.72 8.13
CA ILE A 43 -11.41 -5.01 7.15
C ILE A 43 -12.68 -4.35 7.65
N SER A 44 -13.21 -3.39 6.89
CA SER A 44 -14.46 -2.71 7.23
C SER A 44 -15.57 -3.18 6.27
N PRO A 45 -16.60 -3.88 6.78
CA PRO A 45 -17.68 -4.38 5.94
C PRO A 45 -18.77 -3.33 5.64
N ARG A 46 -18.80 -2.20 6.36
CA ARG A 46 -19.90 -1.21 6.27
C ARG A 46 -19.80 -0.33 5.01
N ARG A 47 -20.98 0.02 4.45
CA ARG A 47 -21.23 0.79 3.20
C ARG A 47 -20.69 0.14 1.93
N SER A 48 -19.39 -0.06 1.86
CA SER A 48 -18.73 -0.84 0.82
C SER A 48 -17.63 -1.67 1.50
N PRO A 49 -17.54 -2.99 1.30
CA PRO A 49 -16.51 -3.79 1.94
C PRO A 49 -15.14 -3.33 1.45
N HIS A 50 -14.27 -2.89 2.36
CA HIS A 50 -12.96 -2.36 2.01
C HIS A 50 -11.89 -2.69 3.06
N ILE A 51 -10.66 -2.84 2.57
CA ILE A 51 -9.46 -3.04 3.37
C ILE A 51 -8.83 -1.68 3.63
N ILE A 52 -8.67 -1.33 4.89
CA ILE A 52 -7.99 -0.12 5.36
C ILE A 52 -6.59 -0.52 5.77
N VAL A 53 -5.57 0.05 5.11
CA VAL A 53 -4.17 -0.11 5.48
C VAL A 53 -3.66 1.23 5.99
N THR A 54 -3.35 1.28 7.28
CA THR A 54 -2.81 2.49 7.93
C THR A 54 -1.32 2.31 8.16
N CYS A 55 -0.51 3.28 7.72
CA CYS A 55 0.91 3.30 8.04
C CYS A 55 1.11 3.86 9.45
N MET A 56 1.81 3.13 10.31
CA MET A 56 2.09 3.57 11.69
C MET A 56 3.21 4.62 11.76
N ILE A 57 4.02 4.75 10.70
CA ILE A 57 5.16 5.68 10.65
C ILE A 57 4.73 7.10 10.26
N CYS A 58 3.80 7.24 9.31
CA CYS A 58 3.38 8.55 8.77
C CYS A 58 1.87 8.82 8.89
N GLY A 59 1.09 7.88 9.42
CA GLY A 59 -0.37 8.01 9.57
C GLY A 59 -1.18 7.92 8.28
N ARG A 60 -0.56 7.79 7.10
CA ARG A 60 -1.30 7.74 5.83
C ARG A 60 -2.18 6.48 5.76
N ILE A 61 -3.44 6.70 5.39
CA ILE A 61 -4.45 5.66 5.25
C ILE A 61 -4.67 5.34 3.77
N LYS A 62 -4.55 4.08 3.39
CA LYS A 62 -4.97 3.56 2.09
C LYS A 62 -6.24 2.74 2.24
N ARG A 63 -7.15 2.85 1.26
CA ARG A 63 -8.38 2.08 1.19
C ARG A 63 -8.41 1.29 -0.10
N TYR A 64 -8.62 -0.02 0.02
CA TYR A 64 -8.76 -0.92 -1.12
C TYR A 64 -10.17 -1.52 -1.09
N PRO A 65 -11.04 -1.17 -2.05
CA PRO A 65 -12.36 -1.76 -2.11
C PRO A 65 -12.26 -3.25 -2.45
N ILE A 66 -12.98 -4.08 -1.69
CA ILE A 66 -13.19 -5.49 -2.01
C ILE A 66 -14.37 -5.52 -2.97
N SER A 67 -14.09 -5.39 -4.27
CA SER A 67 -15.13 -5.67 -5.26
C SER A 67 -15.43 -7.16 -5.20
N LYS A 68 -16.70 -7.53 -5.00
CA LYS A 68 -17.14 -8.90 -5.27
C LYS A 68 -16.90 -9.14 -6.76
N LYS A 69 -15.89 -9.92 -7.12
CA LYS A 69 -15.87 -10.56 -8.44
C LYS A 69 -17.14 -11.43 -8.49
N LYS A 70 -17.99 -11.14 -9.47
CA LYS A 70 -19.11 -12.01 -9.85
C LYS A 70 -18.54 -13.26 -10.50
#